data_AF-A0A2D5S0T5-F1
#
_entry.id   AF-A0A2D5S0T5-F1
#
_cell.length_a   1.000
_cell.length_b   1.000
_cell.length_c   1.000
_cell.angle_alpha   90.00
_cell.angle_beta   90.00
_cell.angle_gamma   90.00
#
_symmetry.space_group_name_H-M   'P 1'
#
loop_
_entity.id
_entity.type
_entity.pdbx_description
1 polymer ?
#
loop_
_entity_poly.entity_id
_entity_poly.type
_entity_poly.pdbx_seq_one_letter_code
_entity_poly.pdbx_strand_id
1 'polypeptide(L)'
;MLCGWQIWEWPNVMIEAEFHAIWQSPEGDWVDITPKQDEEQTILFAHTPKRPYDGKRVDNVRLALRDDTIIHHFIQISELISKALQDGREFEYGFITVPEAKMKPLMEARRFLLGALKAGYRDHDTCCCKSSIKYKRCCGKEIQKYISESVR
;
A
#
# COMPACT_ATOMS: atom_id res chain seq x y z
N MET A 1 -18.94 -16.56 0.68
CA MET A 1 -17.63 -15.87 0.55
C MET A 1 -17.26 -15.32 1.93
N LEU A 2 -16.04 -15.58 2.38
CA LEU A 2 -15.56 -15.12 3.68
C LEU A 2 -14.61 -13.93 3.45
N CYS A 3 -14.90 -12.81 4.12
CA CYS A 3 -14.04 -11.63 4.06
C CYS A 3 -13.04 -11.63 5.22
N GLY A 4 -11.90 -11.00 5.02
CA GLY A 4 -10.83 -10.92 6.01
C GLY A 4 -9.63 -10.18 5.47
N TRP A 5 -8.47 -10.50 6.04
CA TRP A 5 -7.20 -9.90 5.64
C TRP A 5 -6.26 -10.98 5.13
N GLN A 6 -5.78 -10.84 3.91
CA GLN A 6 -4.61 -11.55 3.46
C GLN A 6 -3.35 -10.82 3.97
N ILE A 7 -2.43 -11.56 4.59
CA ILE A 7 -1.22 -11.01 5.18
C ILE A 7 -0.03 -11.26 4.27
N TRP A 8 0.68 -10.18 3.94
CA TRP A 8 1.89 -10.17 3.14
C TRP A 8 3.08 -9.70 3.97
N GLU A 9 4.21 -10.35 3.80
CA GLU A 9 5.48 -9.88 4.36
C GLU A 9 6.39 -9.38 3.23
N TRP A 10 6.90 -8.16 3.39
CA TRP A 10 8.12 -7.72 2.71
C TRP A 10 9.26 -7.75 3.74
N PRO A 11 10.17 -8.75 3.67
CA PRO A 11 11.17 -8.97 4.69
C PRO A 11 11.98 -7.70 5.01
N ASN A 12 12.10 -7.40 6.31
CA ASN A 12 12.80 -6.24 6.86
C ASN A 12 12.25 -4.85 6.47
N VAL A 13 11.11 -4.80 5.78
CA VAL A 13 10.46 -3.56 5.34
C VAL A 13 9.12 -3.37 6.05
N MET A 14 8.13 -4.19 5.74
CA MET A 14 6.77 -4.02 6.28
C MET A 14 5.96 -5.32 6.23
N ILE A 15 4.92 -5.36 7.05
CA ILE A 15 3.79 -6.29 6.90
C ILE A 15 2.63 -5.51 6.30
N GLU A 16 1.92 -6.11 5.34
CA GLU A 16 0.72 -5.54 4.74
C GLU A 16 -0.45 -6.49 4.91
N ALA A 17 -1.54 -6.00 5.47
CA ALA A 17 -2.83 -6.68 5.52
C ALA A 17 -3.71 -6.10 4.41
N GLU A 18 -3.97 -6.90 3.38
CA GLU A 18 -4.83 -6.57 2.26
C GLU A 18 -6.23 -7.11 2.50
N PHE A 19 -7.26 -6.27 2.38
CA PHE A 19 -8.63 -6.74 2.55
C PHE A 19 -9.00 -7.66 1.40
N HIS A 20 -9.30 -8.92 1.73
CA HIS A 20 -9.42 -9.99 0.76
C HIS A 20 -10.63 -10.86 1.04
N ALA A 21 -11.07 -11.57 0.00
CA ALA A 21 -12.19 -12.49 0.09
C ALA A 21 -11.81 -13.87 -0.44
N ILE A 22 -12.17 -14.90 0.33
CA ILE A 22 -11.96 -16.30 -0.03
C ILE A 22 -13.29 -17.02 -0.19
N TRP A 23 -13.27 -18.11 -0.96
CA TRP A 23 -14.40 -19.02 -1.05
C TRP A 23 -14.32 -20.08 0.05
N GLN A 24 -15.48 -20.47 0.57
CA GLN A 24 -15.59 -21.64 1.43
C GLN A 24 -16.33 -22.72 0.65
N SER A 25 -15.71 -23.89 0.51
CA SER A 25 -16.33 -25.03 -0.18
C SER A 25 -17.53 -25.59 0.61
N PRO A 26 -18.43 -26.36 -0.03
CA PRO A 26 -19.47 -27.09 0.68
C PRO A 26 -18.94 -28.02 1.78
N GLU A 27 -17.71 -28.53 1.62
CA GLU A 27 -17.00 -29.39 2.56
C GLU A 27 -16.35 -28.60 3.71
N GLY A 28 -16.28 -27.27 3.59
CA GLY A 28 -15.78 -26.36 4.61
C GLY A 28 -14.38 -25.80 4.36
N ASP A 29 -13.71 -26.20 3.27
CA ASP A 29 -12.36 -25.79 2.92
C ASP A 29 -12.29 -24.30 2.54
N TRP A 30 -11.18 -23.67 2.90
CA TRP A 30 -10.91 -22.26 2.60
C TRP A 30 -10.02 -22.14 1.37
N VAL A 31 -10.59 -21.61 0.28
CA VAL A 31 -9.93 -21.55 -1.03
C VAL A 31 -9.83 -20.11 -1.49
N ASP A 32 -8.62 -19.65 -1.74
CA ASP A 32 -8.39 -18.43 -2.49
C ASP A 32 -8.40 -18.74 -3.99
N ILE A 33 -9.43 -18.29 -4.67
CA ILE A 33 -9.59 -18.50 -6.12
C ILE A 33 -8.84 -17.44 -6.94
N THR A 34 -8.25 -16.44 -6.29
CA THR A 34 -7.54 -15.33 -6.94
C THR A 34 -6.10 -15.77 -7.27
N PRO A 35 -5.72 -15.87 -8.55
CA PRO A 35 -4.35 -16.23 -8.92
C PRO A 35 -3.34 -15.23 -8.34
N LYS A 36 -2.23 -15.73 -7.79
CA LYS A 36 -1.13 -14.90 -7.29
C LYS A 36 -0.07 -14.72 -8.38
N GLN A 37 0.43 -13.49 -8.52
CA GLN A 37 1.37 -13.13 -9.59
C GLN A 37 2.75 -13.77 -9.41
N ASP A 38 3.09 -14.13 -8.18
CA ASP A 38 4.34 -14.76 -7.75
C ASP A 38 4.23 -16.28 -7.59
N GLU A 39 3.16 -16.89 -8.10
CA GLU A 39 2.88 -18.33 -8.01
C GLU A 39 2.77 -18.84 -6.56
N GLU A 40 2.51 -17.96 -5.60
CA GLU A 40 2.30 -18.34 -4.21
C GLU A 40 1.13 -19.33 -4.10
N GLN A 41 1.39 -20.45 -3.41
CA GLN A 41 0.44 -21.56 -3.31
C GLN A 41 -0.43 -21.45 -2.06
N THR A 42 0.02 -20.69 -1.06
CA THR A 42 -0.68 -20.56 0.21
C THR A 42 -0.63 -19.13 0.72
N ILE A 43 -1.72 -18.66 1.32
CA ILE A 43 -1.78 -17.34 1.92
C ILE A 43 -2.08 -17.46 3.41
N LEU A 44 -1.50 -16.56 4.20
CA LEU A 44 -1.97 -16.36 5.56
C LEU A 44 -3.23 -15.48 5.52
N PHE A 45 -4.37 -16.05 5.91
CA PHE A 45 -5.66 -15.36 5.90
C PHE A 45 -6.23 -15.21 7.32
N ALA A 46 -6.48 -13.97 7.73
CA ALA A 46 -7.14 -13.61 8.98
C ALA A 46 -8.62 -13.28 8.72
N HIS A 47 -9.49 -14.27 8.90
CA HIS A 47 -10.93 -14.09 8.71
C HIS A 47 -11.51 -13.04 9.68
N THR A 48 -12.36 -12.15 9.16
CA THR A 48 -13.01 -11.10 9.96
C THR A 48 -14.54 -11.19 9.80
N PRO A 49 -15.25 -11.96 10.66
CA PRO A 49 -16.67 -12.26 10.48
C PRO A 49 -17.59 -11.03 10.57
N LYS A 50 -17.11 -9.92 11.16
CA LYS A 50 -17.89 -8.71 11.41
C LYS A 50 -17.84 -7.68 10.28
N ARG A 51 -17.16 -7.98 9.17
CA ARG A 51 -16.98 -7.02 8.07
C ARG A 51 -17.27 -7.65 6.70
N PRO A 52 -18.54 -7.77 6.30
CA PRO A 52 -18.86 -8.10 4.91
C PRO A 52 -18.36 -6.98 3.98
N TYR A 53 -18.04 -7.33 2.73
CA TYR A 53 -17.72 -6.34 1.71
C TYR A 53 -18.99 -5.62 1.27
N ASP A 54 -18.99 -4.29 1.37
CA ASP A 54 -20.15 -3.42 1.07
C ASP A 54 -20.01 -2.69 -0.29
N GLY A 55 -19.12 -3.18 -1.16
CA GLY A 55 -18.82 -2.54 -2.44
C GLY A 55 -17.79 -1.41 -2.36
N LYS A 56 -17.35 -1.02 -1.15
CA LYS A 56 -16.38 0.07 -0.99
C LYS A 56 -14.96 -0.46 -0.87
N ARG A 57 -14.04 0.21 -1.56
CA ARG A 57 -12.60 -0.07 -1.44
C ARG A 57 -12.14 0.11 0.00
N VAL A 58 -11.50 -0.92 0.55
CA VAL A 58 -10.85 -0.89 1.86
C VAL A 58 -9.36 -0.67 1.64
N ASP A 59 -8.76 0.29 2.34
CA ASP A 59 -7.30 0.45 2.29
C ASP A 59 -6.62 -0.71 3.01
N ASN A 60 -5.42 -1.06 2.56
CA ASN A 60 -4.60 -2.05 3.22
C ASN A 60 -4.01 -1.43 4.49
N VAL A 61 -3.92 -2.23 5.55
CA VAL A 61 -3.22 -1.83 6.76
C VAL A 61 -1.75 -2.19 6.60
N ARG A 62 -0.86 -1.22 6.75
CA ARG A 62 0.59 -1.42 6.57
C ARG A 62 1.30 -1.12 7.87
N LEU A 63 2.15 -2.04 8.30
CA LEU A 63 2.96 -1.91 9.51
C LEU A 63 4.44 -1.95 9.14
N ALA A 64 5.16 -0.86 9.42
CA ALA A 64 6.61 -0.84 9.25
C ALA A 64 7.27 -1.82 10.23
N LEU A 65 8.20 -2.65 9.75
CA LEU A 65 8.95 -3.60 10.58
C LEU A 65 10.16 -2.96 11.29
N ARG A 66 10.48 -1.72 10.95
CA ARG A 66 11.55 -0.93 11.57
C ARG A 66 11.27 0.56 11.45
N ASP A 67 11.91 1.34 12.33
CA ASP A 67 11.84 2.80 12.25
C ASP A 67 12.76 3.33 11.15
N ASP A 68 12.20 3.52 9.95
CA ASP A 68 12.90 4.03 8.78
C ASP A 68 11.98 5.00 8.04
N THR A 69 12.44 6.25 7.88
CA THR A 69 11.63 7.31 7.27
C THR A 69 11.22 7.00 5.82
N ILE A 70 12.02 6.25 5.05
CA ILE A 70 11.62 5.88 3.67
C ILE A 70 10.39 4.96 3.71
N ILE A 71 10.35 4.02 4.66
CA ILE A 71 9.22 3.10 4.85
C ILE A 71 7.98 3.87 5.29
N HIS A 72 8.11 4.74 6.29
CA HIS A 72 6.98 5.55 6.77
C HIS A 72 6.40 6.43 5.66
N HIS A 73 7.26 7.10 4.88
CA HIS A 73 6.80 7.87 3.73
C HIS A 73 6.12 6.99 2.67
N PHE A 74 6.61 5.78 2.42
CA PHE A 74 5.98 4.86 1.48
C PHE A 74 4.58 4.44 1.92
N ILE A 75 4.40 4.15 3.21
CA ILE A 75 3.11 3.84 3.81
C ILE A 75 2.16 5.03 3.67
N GLN A 76 2.58 6.22 4.11
CA GLN A 76 1.75 7.44 4.07
C GLN A 76 1.33 7.83 2.65
N ILE A 77 2.24 7.74 1.67
CA ILE A 77 1.89 7.98 0.26
C ILE A 77 0.90 6.93 -0.26
N SER A 78 1.03 5.66 0.16
CA SER A 78 0.10 4.60 -0.22
C SER A 78 -1.30 4.83 0.37
N GLU A 79 -1.39 5.29 1.62
CA GLU A 79 -2.65 5.69 2.27
C GLU A 79 -3.31 6.88 1.56
N LEU A 80 -2.51 7.89 1.17
CA LEU A 80 -3.01 9.04 0.39
C LEU A 80 -3.56 8.62 -0.98
N ILE A 81 -2.94 7.63 -1.65
CA ILE A 81 -3.45 7.05 -2.89
C ILE A 81 -4.78 6.35 -2.65
N SER A 82 -4.86 5.51 -1.61
CA SER A 82 -6.10 4.82 -1.25
C SER A 82 -7.23 5.79 -0.94
N LYS A 83 -6.94 6.86 -0.19
CA LYS A 83 -7.89 7.94 0.08
C LYS A 83 -8.32 8.64 -1.22
N ALA A 84 -7.38 8.98 -2.09
CA ALA A 84 -7.70 9.62 -3.36
C ALA A 84 -8.59 8.75 -4.26
N LEU A 85 -8.41 7.43 -4.24
CA LEU A 85 -9.28 6.47 -4.93
C LEU A 85 -10.66 6.37 -4.27
N GLN A 86 -10.75 6.34 -2.94
CA GLN A 86 -12.03 6.33 -2.23
C GLN A 86 -12.85 7.61 -2.45
N ASP A 87 -12.17 8.76 -2.54
CA ASP A 87 -12.78 10.06 -2.86
C ASP A 87 -13.12 10.22 -4.36
N GLY A 88 -12.65 9.28 -5.20
CA GLY A 88 -12.84 9.32 -6.64
C GLY A 88 -14.31 9.16 -7.03
N ARG A 89 -14.64 9.57 -8.26
CA ARG A 89 -16.00 9.37 -8.78
C ARG A 89 -16.09 7.99 -9.39
N GLU A 90 -17.02 7.19 -8.89
CA GLU A 90 -17.40 5.92 -9.50
C GLU A 90 -18.01 6.18 -10.88
N PHE A 91 -17.61 5.37 -11.84
CA PHE A 91 -18.07 5.36 -13.21
C PHE A 91 -18.65 3.97 -13.53
N GLU A 92 -19.17 3.79 -14.74
CA GLU A 92 -19.69 2.48 -15.17
C GLU A 92 -18.67 1.36 -14.95
N TYR A 93 -19.16 0.15 -14.64
CA TYR A 93 -18.34 -1.06 -14.44
C TYR A 93 -17.30 -0.99 -13.32
N GLY A 94 -17.47 -0.10 -12.33
CA GLY A 94 -16.60 0.00 -11.16
C GLY A 94 -15.28 0.72 -11.43
N PHE A 95 -15.15 1.44 -12.55
CA PHE A 95 -14.00 2.30 -12.79
C PHE A 95 -14.08 3.54 -11.90
N ILE A 96 -12.95 3.92 -11.30
CA ILE A 96 -12.85 5.14 -10.48
C ILE A 96 -12.05 6.18 -11.25
N THR A 97 -12.61 7.37 -11.39
CA THR A 97 -11.88 8.52 -11.94
C THR A 97 -11.37 9.42 -10.82
N VAL A 98 -10.06 9.64 -10.80
CA VAL A 98 -9.39 10.63 -9.94
C VAL A 98 -8.71 11.66 -10.83
N PRO A 99 -8.82 12.98 -10.54
CA PRO A 99 -8.11 14.00 -11.32
C PRO A 99 -6.62 13.71 -11.42
N GLU A 100 -6.07 13.76 -12.63
CA GLU A 100 -4.65 13.46 -12.89
C GLU A 100 -3.73 14.33 -12.04
N ALA A 101 -4.04 15.63 -11.89
CA ALA A 101 -3.29 16.56 -11.07
C ALA A 101 -3.17 16.14 -9.60
N LYS A 102 -4.13 15.36 -9.08
CA LYS A 102 -4.09 14.79 -7.72
C LYS A 102 -3.35 13.45 -7.70
N MET A 103 -3.60 12.58 -8.67
CA MET A 103 -3.08 11.20 -8.66
C MET A 103 -1.62 11.09 -9.12
N LYS A 104 -1.22 11.82 -10.16
CA LYS A 104 0.11 11.68 -10.77
C LYS A 104 1.27 11.94 -9.78
N PRO A 105 1.26 13.03 -8.97
CA PRO A 105 2.35 13.26 -8.01
C PRO A 105 2.45 12.15 -6.95
N LEU A 106 1.30 11.62 -6.50
CA LEU A 106 1.26 10.49 -5.56
C LEU A 106 1.88 9.23 -6.16
N MET A 107 1.54 8.89 -7.42
CA MET A 107 2.10 7.73 -8.11
C MET A 107 3.61 7.87 -8.34
N GLU A 108 4.08 9.07 -8.69
CA GLU A 108 5.50 9.35 -8.87
C GLU A 108 6.27 9.22 -7.56
N ALA A 109 5.75 9.79 -6.46
CA ALA A 109 6.33 9.65 -5.12
C ALA A 109 6.36 8.18 -4.68
N ARG A 110 5.27 7.43 -4.86
CA ARG A 110 5.21 6.00 -4.54
C ARG A 110 6.23 5.20 -5.33
N ARG A 111 6.36 5.45 -6.63
CA ARG A 111 7.33 4.77 -7.50
C ARG A 111 8.76 5.07 -7.08
N PHE A 112 9.07 6.32 -6.75
CA PHE A 112 10.38 6.72 -6.25
C PHE A 112 10.75 6.00 -4.96
N LEU A 113 9.83 5.99 -3.97
CA LEU A 113 10.03 5.33 -2.68
C LEU A 113 10.15 3.81 -2.83
N LEU A 114 9.30 3.19 -3.67
CA LEU A 114 9.38 1.77 -3.98
C LEU A 114 10.74 1.39 -4.59
N GLY A 115 11.23 2.19 -5.54
CA GLY A 115 12.54 2.00 -6.15
C GLY A 115 13.68 2.10 -5.13
N ALA A 116 13.61 3.07 -4.21
CA ALA A 116 14.58 3.22 -3.13
C ALA A 116 14.62 1.99 -2.20
N LEU A 117 13.45 1.54 -1.74
CA LEU A 117 13.32 0.37 -0.86
C LEU A 117 13.79 -0.91 -1.55
N LYS A 118 13.42 -1.14 -2.81
CA LYS A 118 13.88 -2.30 -3.60
C LYS A 118 15.39 -2.30 -3.82
N ALA A 119 16.00 -1.13 -3.96
CA ALA A 119 17.45 -0.98 -4.07
C ALA A 119 18.17 -1.02 -2.70
N GLY A 120 17.45 -1.23 -1.60
CA GLY A 120 18.02 -1.39 -0.26
C GLY A 120 18.42 -0.09 0.44
N TYR A 121 18.03 1.09 -0.08
CA TYR A 121 18.32 2.37 0.58
C TYR A 121 17.63 2.47 1.94
N ARG A 122 18.32 3.12 2.88
CA ARG A 122 17.82 3.47 4.20
C ARG A 122 17.86 4.97 4.43
N ASP A 123 17.11 5.41 5.42
CA ASP A 123 16.95 6.83 5.75
C ASP A 123 18.24 7.60 6.12
N HIS A 124 19.28 6.90 6.59
CA HIS A 124 20.57 7.45 6.96
C HIS A 124 21.60 7.41 5.82
N ASP A 125 21.29 6.71 4.73
CA ASP A 125 22.13 6.70 3.54
C ASP A 125 22.07 8.05 2.83
N THR A 126 23.05 8.29 1.96
CA THR A 126 22.94 9.35 0.94
C THR A 126 21.68 9.14 0.12
N CYS A 127 20.99 10.23 -0.17
CA CYS A 127 19.67 10.15 -0.80
C CYS A 127 19.73 9.41 -2.13
N CYS A 128 18.74 8.55 -2.39
CA CYS A 128 18.60 7.75 -3.61
C CYS A 128 18.43 8.59 -4.89
N CYS A 129 18.24 9.92 -4.78
CA CYS A 129 18.33 10.85 -5.90
C CYS A 129 19.78 11.19 -6.31
N LYS A 130 20.78 10.55 -5.68
CA LYS A 130 22.23 10.75 -5.89
C LYS A 130 22.76 12.11 -5.42
N SER A 131 22.05 12.76 -4.50
CA SER A 131 22.63 13.90 -3.78
C SER A 131 23.66 13.44 -2.74
N SER A 132 24.57 14.33 -2.35
CA SER A 132 25.59 14.06 -1.34
C SER A 132 25.08 14.16 0.10
N ILE A 133 23.78 14.36 0.30
CA ILE A 133 23.16 14.55 1.63
C ILE A 133 22.20 13.41 1.96
N LYS A 134 21.98 13.17 3.26
CA LYS A 134 21.10 12.09 3.75
C LYS A 134 19.66 12.25 3.27
N TYR A 135 18.96 11.14 3.06
CA TYR A 135 17.55 11.12 2.60
C TYR A 135 16.65 12.08 3.39
N LYS A 136 16.66 12.01 4.74
CA LYS A 136 15.82 12.86 5.62
C LYS A 136 16.03 14.36 5.43
N ARG A 137 17.15 14.77 4.83
CA ARG A 137 17.50 16.18 4.58
C ARG A 137 17.36 16.59 3.10
N CYS A 138 17.08 15.63 2.23
CA CYS A 138 16.94 15.80 0.78
C CYS A 138 15.49 15.53 0.36
N CYS A 139 15.26 14.56 -0.53
CA CYS A 139 13.92 14.17 -0.98
C CYS A 139 12.97 13.82 0.18
N GLY A 140 13.49 13.34 1.31
CA GLY A 140 12.67 13.12 2.50
C GLY A 140 11.97 14.38 3.00
N LYS A 141 12.61 15.56 2.93
CA LYS A 141 11.96 16.83 3.32
C LYS A 141 10.83 17.21 2.37
N GLU A 142 11.07 17.10 1.07
CA GLU A 142 10.07 17.43 0.05
C GLU A 142 8.86 16.50 0.12
N ILE A 143 9.10 15.20 0.31
CA ILE A 143 8.03 14.21 0.48
C ILE A 143 7.26 14.49 1.77
N GLN A 144 7.94 14.76 2.89
CA GLN A 144 7.27 15.09 4.15
C GLN A 144 6.40 16.34 4.02
N LYS A 145 6.91 17.39 3.36
CA LYS A 145 6.15 18.61 3.08
C LYS A 145 4.89 18.29 2.27
N TYR A 146 5.04 17.52 1.20
CA TYR A 146 3.91 17.13 0.35
C TYR A 146 2.85 16.31 1.11
N ILE A 147 3.26 15.36 1.95
CA ILE A 147 2.35 14.60 2.82
C ILE A 147 1.60 15.54 3.75
N SER A 148 2.32 16.45 4.42
CA SER A 148 1.71 17.41 5.35
C SER A 148 0.72 18.36 4.67
N GLU A 149 0.96 18.74 3.41
CA GLU A 149 0.05 19.57 2.62
C GLU A 149 -1.18 18.78 2.14
N SER A 150 -1.05 17.48 1.90
CA SER A 150 -2.14 16.61 1.39
C SER A 150 -3.14 16.16 2.45
N VAL A 151 -2.81 16.33 3.74
CA VAL A 151 -3.65 15.97 4.89
C VAL A 151 -4.45 17.17 5.43
N ARG A 152 -4.08 18.40 5.05
CA ARG A 152 -4.83 19.63 5.39
C ARG A 152 -6.10 19.75 4.57
#